data_AF-A0A919TFB0-F1
#
_entry.id   AF-A0A919TFB0-F1
#
_cell.length_a   1.000
_cell.length_b   1.000
_cell.length_c   1.000
_cell.angle_alpha   90.00
_cell.angle_beta   90.00
_cell.angle_gamma   90.00
#
_symmetry.space_group_name_H-M   'P 1'
#
loop_
_entity.id
_entity.type
_entity.pdbx_description
1 polymer ?
#
loop_
_entity_poly.entity_id
_entity_poly.type
_entity_poly.pdbx_seq_one_letter_code
_entity_poly.pdbx_strand_id
1 'polypeptide(L)'
;MVRYSASREWTLGLHALIARYGQLANAARGAEHRRGQQFNTLVADLLRHWGVDDVEVGVRGLDGVDEIDVTFRIGPTRYLLEAKWLAKPQSSDAIVKLAGRVRQRLRGTRGIVLSMSGYTRHAAKTAQIGQQPDVIMLDRSHFEAILSGLLPPEDLIEEVITNVARHGGVHVPLTDLVLQRRPGPPPAFTIPPDETVQDQLIREMAGGVSARAILIGGPGWPEPEALSIHPDRHTLLVTTGDGIVAVDIRHGTTQWALPLPGCRGTAIVEPDGALLTVCNNAVVRWQAEKLEVIGGGFTGNSSLLSGPDGPAWVFDNTGTMYDNLVSLTGLGAGLGAEDRHQIDFSANVWNATWLERRRFFLAADGHSAVVDLDVSNHVDRSAWVESPQSGPRPLITRDAKSIITAAYDQGVRGSLYQTSTTSGRSAQLAHLTVNRVHGMAIRDDRDAYLLADIRGNDPSPHPIVISVAGMGPFVSPQTRRSLAGPAPSDDTRDRQSS
;
A
#
# COMPACT_ATOMS: atom_id res chain seq x y z
N MET A 1 -1.52 16.62 -6.39
CA MET A 1 -1.78 15.36 -5.66
C MET A 1 -2.91 15.63 -4.67
N VAL A 2 -4.15 15.46 -5.10
CA VAL A 2 -5.31 15.67 -4.23
C VAL A 2 -5.43 14.45 -3.34
N ARG A 3 -5.11 14.60 -2.05
CA ARG A 3 -5.49 13.62 -1.02
C ARG A 3 -7.02 13.74 -0.83
N TYR A 4 -7.79 13.14 -1.74
CA TYR A 4 -9.12 12.73 -1.34
C TYR A 4 -8.90 11.60 -0.34
N SER A 5 -9.03 11.87 0.96
CA SER A 5 -9.37 10.78 1.87
C SER A 5 -10.72 10.28 1.37
N ALA A 6 -10.72 9.16 0.64
CA ALA A 6 -11.96 8.61 0.10
C ALA A 6 -12.91 8.38 1.26
N SER A 7 -14.18 8.74 1.08
CA SER A 7 -15.16 8.44 2.12
C SER A 7 -15.28 6.93 2.29
N ARG A 8 -15.77 6.52 3.46
CA ARG A 8 -16.11 5.11 3.71
C ARG A 8 -17.05 4.57 2.64
N GLU A 9 -18.06 5.35 2.26
CA GLU A 9 -19.03 4.97 1.22
C GLU A 9 -18.36 4.75 -0.15
N TRP A 10 -17.45 5.67 -0.54
CA TRP A 10 -16.70 5.52 -1.78
C TRP A 10 -15.88 4.24 -1.78
N THR A 11 -15.16 3.99 -0.69
CA THR A 11 -14.33 2.79 -0.50
C THR A 11 -15.15 1.50 -0.63
N LEU A 12 -16.29 1.42 0.06
CA LEU A 12 -17.18 0.26 -0.01
C LEU A 12 -17.79 0.08 -1.41
N GLY A 13 -18.09 1.17 -2.10
CA GLY A 13 -18.52 1.13 -3.50
C GLY A 13 -17.47 0.51 -4.41
N LEU A 14 -16.20 0.88 -4.26
CA LEU A 14 -15.11 0.30 -5.03
C LEU A 14 -14.89 -1.18 -4.69
N HIS A 15 -14.99 -1.57 -3.42
CA HIS A 15 -14.94 -2.98 -3.00
C HIS A 15 -16.02 -3.80 -3.69
N ALA A 16 -17.25 -3.28 -3.78
CA ALA A 16 -18.36 -3.96 -4.44
C ALA A 16 -18.11 -4.15 -5.95
N LEU A 17 -17.51 -3.15 -6.62
CA LEU A 17 -17.13 -3.25 -8.03
C LEU A 17 -16.04 -4.31 -8.25
N ILE A 18 -15.02 -4.36 -7.39
CA ILE A 18 -13.96 -5.38 -7.42
C ILE A 18 -14.54 -6.79 -7.20
N ALA A 19 -15.45 -6.95 -6.24
CA ALA A 19 -16.12 -8.23 -6.00
C ALA A 19 -16.96 -8.69 -7.21
N ARG A 20 -17.71 -7.77 -7.85
CA ARG A 20 -18.45 -8.06 -9.09
C ARG A 20 -17.51 -8.47 -10.22
N TYR A 21 -16.35 -7.83 -10.36
CA TYR A 21 -15.33 -8.23 -11.31
C TYR A 21 -14.85 -9.66 -11.09
N GLY A 22 -14.54 -10.02 -9.85
CA GLY A 22 -14.17 -11.39 -9.47
C GLY A 22 -15.25 -12.42 -9.81
N GLN A 23 -16.52 -12.09 -9.57
CA GLN A 23 -17.66 -12.95 -9.94
C GLN A 23 -17.75 -13.17 -11.46
N LEU A 24 -17.53 -12.13 -12.27
CA LEU A 24 -17.53 -12.25 -13.74
C LEU A 24 -16.34 -13.08 -14.24
N ALA A 25 -15.17 -12.92 -13.63
CA ALA A 25 -13.97 -13.70 -13.96
C ALA A 25 -14.15 -15.20 -13.67
N ASN A 26 -14.88 -15.52 -12.60
CA ASN A 26 -15.16 -16.91 -12.17
C ASN A 26 -16.46 -17.50 -12.74
N ALA A 27 -17.19 -16.77 -13.59
CA ALA A 27 -18.45 -17.23 -14.15
C ALA A 27 -18.26 -18.51 -15.01
N ALA A 28 -19.21 -19.44 -14.90
CA ALA A 28 -19.18 -20.70 -15.63
C ALA A 28 -19.14 -20.52 -17.17
N ARG A 29 -18.57 -21.51 -17.86
CA ARG A 29 -18.58 -21.59 -19.34
C ARG A 29 -20.02 -21.63 -19.87
N GLY A 30 -20.30 -21.01 -21.01
CA GLY A 30 -21.64 -20.94 -21.61
C GLY A 30 -22.47 -19.70 -21.20
N ALA A 31 -21.93 -18.83 -20.35
CA ALA A 31 -22.56 -17.56 -19.94
C ALA A 31 -21.97 -16.34 -20.69
N GLU A 32 -21.34 -16.52 -21.85
CA GLU A 32 -20.53 -15.48 -22.50
C GLU A 32 -21.32 -14.22 -22.82
N HIS A 33 -22.54 -14.38 -23.36
CA HIS A 33 -23.39 -13.24 -23.71
C HIS A 33 -23.83 -12.45 -22.46
N ARG A 34 -24.28 -13.15 -21.41
CA ARG A 34 -24.66 -12.54 -20.14
C ARG A 34 -23.46 -11.85 -19.47
N ARG A 35 -22.29 -12.49 -19.49
CA ARG A 35 -21.05 -11.92 -18.96
C ARG A 35 -20.66 -10.65 -19.69
N GLY A 36 -20.80 -10.61 -21.01
CA GLY A 36 -20.58 -9.40 -21.81
C GLY A 36 -21.50 -8.25 -21.40
N GLN A 37 -22.81 -8.50 -21.28
CA GLN A 37 -23.77 -7.47 -20.84
C GLN A 37 -23.46 -6.97 -19.42
N GLN A 38 -23.19 -7.88 -18.48
CA GLN A 38 -22.82 -7.52 -17.12
C GLN A 38 -21.49 -6.75 -17.05
N PHE A 39 -20.56 -7.05 -17.95
CA PHE A 39 -19.30 -6.31 -18.05
C PHE A 39 -19.51 -4.89 -18.57
N ASN A 40 -20.38 -4.67 -19.57
CA ASN A 40 -20.74 -3.33 -20.02
C ASN A 40 -21.30 -2.48 -18.85
N THR A 41 -22.18 -3.07 -18.04
CA THR A 41 -22.70 -2.42 -16.83
C THR A 41 -21.61 -2.15 -15.80
N LEU A 42 -20.69 -3.10 -15.56
CA LEU A 42 -19.57 -2.91 -14.64
C LEU A 42 -18.66 -1.74 -15.07
N VAL A 43 -18.34 -1.64 -16.36
CA VAL A 43 -17.54 -0.53 -16.90
C VAL A 43 -18.24 0.81 -16.64
N ALA A 44 -19.53 0.90 -16.95
CA ALA A 44 -20.30 2.12 -16.71
C ALA A 44 -20.40 2.48 -15.22
N ASP A 45 -20.66 1.51 -14.35
CA ASP A 45 -20.74 1.75 -12.91
C ASP A 45 -19.39 2.19 -12.34
N LEU A 46 -18.28 1.63 -12.84
CA LEU A 46 -16.93 2.07 -12.47
C LEU A 46 -16.68 3.51 -12.90
N LEU A 47 -17.02 3.88 -14.15
CA LEU A 47 -16.88 5.26 -14.62
C LEU A 47 -17.71 6.24 -13.78
N ARG A 48 -18.97 5.90 -13.47
CA ARG A 48 -19.83 6.71 -12.58
C ARG A 48 -19.25 6.82 -11.16
N HIS A 49 -18.66 5.75 -10.64
CA HIS A 49 -18.04 5.74 -9.32
C HIS A 49 -16.84 6.70 -9.23
N TRP A 50 -16.13 6.87 -10.35
CA TRP A 50 -15.08 7.88 -10.51
C TRP A 50 -15.60 9.28 -10.85
N GLY A 51 -16.92 9.48 -10.93
CA GLY A 51 -17.53 10.78 -11.25
C GLY A 51 -17.45 11.16 -12.72
N VAL A 52 -17.24 10.21 -13.63
CA VAL A 52 -17.25 10.48 -15.07
C VAL A 52 -18.65 10.86 -15.53
N ASP A 53 -18.73 11.88 -16.37
CA ASP A 53 -19.98 12.47 -16.83
C ASP A 53 -20.66 11.67 -17.96
N ASP A 54 -21.98 11.87 -18.09
CA ASP A 54 -22.81 11.41 -19.22
C ASP A 54 -22.66 9.91 -19.54
N VAL A 55 -22.49 9.07 -18.52
CA VAL A 55 -22.26 7.62 -18.68
C VAL A 55 -23.56 6.88 -18.98
N GLU A 56 -23.67 6.34 -20.20
CA GLU A 56 -24.81 5.55 -20.69
C GLU A 56 -24.35 4.18 -21.20
N VAL A 57 -25.24 3.18 -21.15
CA VAL A 57 -24.97 1.78 -21.56
C VAL A 57 -25.92 1.38 -22.67
N GLY A 58 -25.43 0.68 -23.70
CA GLY A 58 -26.26 0.11 -24.77
C GLY A 58 -26.92 1.19 -25.65
N VAL A 59 -26.22 2.28 -25.92
CA VAL A 59 -26.76 3.42 -26.67
C VAL A 59 -26.91 3.05 -28.13
N ARG A 60 -28.14 3.20 -28.66
CA ARG A 60 -28.45 2.94 -30.07
C ARG A 60 -28.45 4.23 -30.88
N GLY A 61 -27.87 4.18 -32.08
CA GLY A 61 -28.01 5.25 -33.07
C GLY A 61 -29.46 5.44 -33.52
N LEU A 62 -29.73 6.55 -34.21
CA LEU A 62 -31.08 6.94 -34.66
C LEU A 62 -31.79 5.86 -35.49
N ASP A 63 -31.04 5.08 -36.26
CA ASP A 63 -31.60 4.01 -37.10
C ASP A 63 -31.79 2.68 -36.33
N GLY A 64 -31.42 2.62 -35.04
CA GLY A 64 -31.55 1.44 -34.18
C GLY A 64 -30.59 0.28 -34.49
N VAL A 65 -29.83 0.35 -35.59
CA VAL A 65 -28.93 -0.72 -36.07
C VAL A 65 -27.55 -0.70 -35.39
N ASP A 66 -27.13 0.47 -34.90
CA ASP A 66 -25.79 0.68 -34.34
C ASP A 66 -25.83 0.85 -32.83
N GLU A 67 -25.55 -0.22 -32.07
CA GLU A 67 -25.43 -0.19 -30.60
C GLU A 67 -23.96 -0.01 -30.19
N ILE A 68 -23.74 0.92 -29.26
CA ILE A 68 -22.46 1.18 -28.57
C ILE A 68 -22.58 0.65 -27.13
N ASP A 69 -21.58 -0.12 -26.69
CA ASP A 69 -21.60 -0.77 -25.37
C ASP A 69 -21.69 0.26 -24.23
N VAL A 70 -20.82 1.27 -24.22
CA VAL A 70 -20.82 2.36 -23.22
C VAL A 70 -20.46 3.69 -23.90
N THR A 71 -21.16 4.77 -23.54
CA THR A 71 -20.77 6.15 -23.93
C THR A 71 -20.57 6.99 -22.69
N PHE A 72 -19.62 7.93 -22.73
CA PHE A 72 -19.36 8.84 -21.62
C PHE A 72 -18.61 10.10 -22.08
N ARG A 73 -18.41 11.04 -21.17
CA ARG A 73 -17.68 12.28 -21.43
C ARG A 73 -16.59 12.51 -20.39
N ILE A 74 -15.38 12.87 -20.86
CA ILE A 74 -14.29 13.39 -20.02
C ILE A 74 -13.95 14.78 -20.56
N GLY A 75 -14.12 15.80 -19.71
CA GLY A 75 -14.00 17.19 -20.11
C GLY A 75 -14.91 17.51 -21.31
N PRO A 76 -14.38 18.07 -22.42
CA PRO A 76 -15.16 18.35 -23.62
C PRO A 76 -15.29 17.15 -24.58
N THR A 77 -14.59 16.05 -24.34
CA THR A 77 -14.48 14.94 -25.29
C THR A 77 -15.50 13.84 -24.99
N ARG A 78 -16.27 13.45 -26.00
CA ARG A 78 -17.19 12.31 -25.95
C ARG A 78 -16.48 11.03 -26.39
N TYR A 79 -16.71 9.95 -25.65
CA TYR A 79 -16.13 8.65 -25.90
C TYR A 79 -17.22 7.63 -26.23
N LEU A 80 -16.96 6.83 -27.27
CA LEU A 80 -17.69 5.60 -27.59
C LEU A 80 -16.79 4.42 -27.19
N LEU A 81 -17.23 3.59 -26.25
CA LEU A 81 -16.47 2.45 -25.78
C LEU A 81 -17.15 1.15 -26.21
N GLU A 82 -16.35 0.25 -26.79
CA GLU A 82 -16.72 -1.13 -27.10
C GLU A 82 -15.95 -2.06 -26.16
N ALA A 83 -16.68 -2.80 -25.31
CA ALA A 83 -16.10 -3.68 -24.30
C ALA A 83 -16.23 -5.15 -24.74
N LYS A 84 -15.11 -5.87 -24.76
CA LYS A 84 -15.05 -7.26 -25.22
C LYS A 84 -14.46 -8.17 -24.14
N TRP A 85 -15.31 -9.05 -23.60
CA TRP A 85 -14.90 -10.13 -22.69
C TRP A 85 -15.01 -11.49 -23.38
N LEU A 86 -14.08 -11.74 -24.30
CA LEU A 86 -13.98 -12.98 -25.05
C LEU A 86 -12.76 -13.79 -24.61
N ALA A 87 -12.74 -15.10 -24.91
CA ALA A 87 -11.60 -15.96 -24.57
C ALA A 87 -10.40 -15.75 -25.50
N LYS A 88 -10.65 -15.34 -26.74
CA LYS A 88 -9.61 -15.17 -27.76
C LYS A 88 -9.26 -13.69 -27.95
N PRO A 89 -7.98 -13.34 -28.11
CA PRO A 89 -7.55 -11.98 -28.42
C PRO A 89 -8.26 -11.42 -29.66
N GLN A 90 -8.53 -10.12 -29.66
CA GLN A 90 -9.29 -9.47 -30.73
C GLN A 90 -8.44 -9.25 -32.00
N SER A 91 -9.09 -9.37 -33.16
CA SER A 91 -8.56 -8.96 -34.47
C SER A 91 -8.69 -7.43 -34.65
N SER A 92 -8.19 -6.90 -35.77
CA SER A 92 -8.35 -5.49 -36.14
C SER A 92 -9.80 -5.10 -36.44
N ASP A 93 -10.71 -6.06 -36.61
CA ASP A 93 -12.09 -5.81 -37.07
C ASP A 93 -12.88 -4.97 -36.09
N ALA A 94 -12.69 -5.19 -34.78
CA ALA A 94 -13.33 -4.40 -33.73
C ALA A 94 -12.94 -2.91 -33.82
N ILE A 95 -11.66 -2.66 -34.12
CA ILE A 95 -11.10 -1.30 -34.25
C ILE A 95 -11.65 -0.63 -35.50
N VAL A 96 -11.58 -1.32 -36.64
CA VAL A 96 -12.10 -0.81 -37.93
C VAL A 96 -13.59 -0.50 -37.84
N LYS A 97 -14.37 -1.39 -37.21
CA LYS A 97 -15.80 -1.20 -37.02
C LYS A 97 -16.09 0.03 -36.16
N LEU A 98 -15.42 0.17 -35.01
CA LEU A 98 -15.62 1.32 -34.13
C LEU A 98 -15.15 2.64 -34.78
N ALA A 99 -14.02 2.64 -35.49
CA ALA A 99 -13.55 3.81 -36.22
C ALA A 99 -14.56 4.28 -37.28
N GLY A 100 -15.21 3.34 -37.97
CA GLY A 100 -16.31 3.65 -38.89
C GLY A 100 -17.47 4.37 -38.18
N ARG A 101 -17.86 3.90 -36.98
CA ARG A 101 -18.92 4.51 -36.16
C ARG A 101 -18.53 5.90 -35.66
N VAL A 102 -17.30 6.07 -35.18
CA VAL A 102 -16.77 7.35 -34.69
C VAL A 102 -16.81 8.42 -35.80
N ARG A 103 -16.45 8.07 -37.04
CA ARG A 103 -16.51 8.98 -38.20
C ARG A 103 -17.92 9.45 -38.56
N GLN A 104 -18.95 8.74 -38.10
CA GLN A 104 -20.36 9.12 -38.28
C GLN A 104 -20.90 9.99 -37.12
N ARG A 105 -20.06 10.34 -36.13
CA ARG A 105 -20.44 11.21 -35.00
C ARG A 105 -19.83 12.61 -35.12
N LEU A 106 -20.18 13.48 -34.19
CA LEU A 106 -19.65 14.84 -34.13
C LEU A 106 -18.11 14.83 -34.07
N ARG A 107 -17.48 15.76 -34.80
CA ARG A 107 -16.01 15.92 -34.78
C ARG A 107 -15.50 16.06 -33.34
N GLY A 108 -14.40 15.38 -33.03
CA GLY A 108 -13.83 15.32 -31.69
C GLY A 108 -14.36 14.17 -30.82
N THR A 109 -15.34 13.39 -31.30
CA THR A 109 -15.70 12.10 -30.68
C THR A 109 -14.54 11.12 -30.83
N ARG A 110 -14.22 10.37 -29.77
CA ARG A 110 -13.18 9.34 -29.78
C ARG A 110 -13.75 7.97 -29.48
N GLY A 111 -13.08 6.93 -29.96
CA GLY A 111 -13.41 5.53 -29.72
C GLY A 111 -12.43 4.87 -28.75
N ILE A 112 -12.92 3.97 -27.92
CA ILE A 112 -12.13 3.06 -27.10
C ILE A 112 -12.57 1.63 -27.40
N VAL A 113 -11.63 0.78 -27.79
CA VAL A 113 -11.85 -0.67 -27.74
C VAL A 113 -11.20 -1.19 -26.48
N LEU A 114 -11.98 -1.83 -25.60
CA LEU A 114 -11.49 -2.49 -24.39
C LEU A 114 -11.57 -4.01 -24.56
N SER A 115 -10.44 -4.71 -24.48
CA SER A 115 -10.39 -6.17 -24.62
C SER A 115 -9.78 -6.86 -23.40
N MET A 116 -10.56 -7.71 -22.74
CA MET A 116 -10.10 -8.49 -21.57
C MET A 116 -9.15 -9.64 -21.93
N SER A 117 -9.13 -10.04 -23.21
CA SER A 117 -8.20 -11.02 -23.77
C SER A 117 -7.02 -10.38 -24.53
N GLY A 118 -6.92 -9.06 -24.51
CA GLY A 118 -5.96 -8.31 -25.33
C GLY A 118 -6.20 -8.48 -26.83
N TYR A 119 -5.13 -8.33 -27.61
CA TYR A 119 -5.19 -8.23 -29.07
C TYR A 119 -4.19 -9.17 -29.74
N THR A 120 -4.53 -9.63 -30.95
CA THR A 120 -3.59 -10.39 -31.76
C THR A 120 -2.39 -9.53 -32.16
N ARG A 121 -1.21 -10.15 -32.35
CA ARG A 121 -0.01 -9.43 -32.84
C ARG A 121 -0.28 -8.69 -34.16
N HIS A 122 -1.10 -9.28 -35.04
CA HIS A 122 -1.50 -8.63 -36.28
C HIS A 122 -2.36 -7.39 -36.01
N ALA A 123 -3.38 -7.48 -35.15
CA ALA A 123 -4.21 -6.32 -34.79
C ALA A 123 -3.38 -5.19 -34.18
N ALA A 124 -2.47 -5.51 -33.25
CA ALA A 124 -1.57 -4.52 -32.64
C ALA A 124 -0.70 -3.81 -33.70
N LYS A 125 -0.11 -4.58 -34.63
CA LYS A 125 0.70 -4.02 -35.72
C LYS A 125 -0.12 -3.19 -36.70
N THR A 126 -1.29 -3.68 -37.13
CA THR A 126 -2.18 -2.98 -38.06
C THR A 126 -2.68 -1.67 -37.46
N ALA A 127 -2.98 -1.66 -36.16
CA ALA A 127 -3.43 -0.48 -35.47
C ALA A 127 -2.30 0.54 -35.23
N GLN A 128 -1.05 0.09 -35.09
CA GLN A 128 0.13 0.97 -35.06
C GLN A 128 0.43 1.63 -36.42
N ILE A 129 0.16 0.93 -37.53
CA ILE A 129 0.40 1.42 -38.89
C ILE A 129 -0.79 2.26 -39.42
N GLY A 130 -2.00 2.02 -38.89
CA GLY A 130 -3.24 2.60 -39.39
C GLY A 130 -3.44 4.08 -39.05
N GLN A 131 -3.94 4.86 -40.01
CA GLN A 131 -4.40 6.25 -39.84
C GLN A 131 -5.77 6.33 -39.11
N GLN A 132 -5.89 5.74 -37.92
CA GLN A 132 -7.11 5.81 -37.11
C GLN A 132 -6.87 6.61 -35.81
N PRO A 133 -6.57 7.92 -35.91
CA PRO A 133 -6.15 8.74 -34.77
C PRO A 133 -7.23 8.91 -33.70
N ASP A 134 -8.48 8.61 -34.02
CA ASP A 134 -9.62 8.82 -33.14
C ASP A 134 -10.00 7.59 -32.30
N VAL A 135 -9.31 6.44 -32.46
CA VAL A 135 -9.59 5.22 -31.68
C VAL A 135 -8.35 4.75 -30.94
N ILE A 136 -8.48 4.55 -29.63
CA ILE A 136 -7.44 3.94 -28.79
C ILE A 136 -7.87 2.54 -28.33
N MET A 137 -6.88 1.73 -27.97
CA MET A 137 -7.05 0.36 -27.51
C MET A 137 -6.64 0.29 -26.05
N LEU A 138 -7.52 -0.24 -25.22
CA LEU A 138 -7.26 -0.62 -23.85
C LEU A 138 -7.37 -2.14 -23.72
N ASP A 139 -6.68 -2.69 -22.74
CA ASP A 139 -6.73 -4.11 -22.39
C ASP A 139 -7.08 -4.32 -20.92
N ARG A 140 -7.08 -5.58 -20.49
CA ARG A 140 -7.34 -5.98 -19.10
C ARG A 140 -6.51 -5.20 -18.09
N SER A 141 -5.22 -4.96 -18.35
CA SER A 141 -4.35 -4.28 -17.38
C SER A 141 -4.79 -2.84 -17.14
N HIS A 142 -5.24 -2.14 -18.18
CA HIS A 142 -5.79 -0.78 -18.07
C HIS A 142 -7.08 -0.76 -17.27
N PHE A 143 -7.99 -1.71 -17.54
CA PHE A 143 -9.24 -1.81 -16.80
C PHE A 143 -9.00 -2.13 -15.32
N GLU A 144 -8.11 -3.10 -15.02
CA GLU A 144 -7.75 -3.45 -13.65
C GLU A 144 -7.06 -2.30 -12.91
N ALA A 145 -6.26 -1.47 -13.59
CA ALA A 145 -5.66 -0.27 -13.00
C ALA A 145 -6.70 0.77 -12.57
N ILE A 146 -7.77 0.96 -13.36
CA ILE A 146 -8.88 1.86 -12.99
C ILE A 146 -9.70 1.25 -11.85
N LEU A 147 -10.02 -0.04 -11.97
CA LEU A 147 -10.86 -0.75 -11.01
C LEU A 147 -10.18 -0.89 -9.64
N SER A 148 -8.86 -1.05 -9.60
CA SER A 148 -8.13 -1.12 -8.33
C SER A 148 -7.91 0.24 -7.69
N GLY A 149 -8.04 1.32 -8.46
CA GLY A 149 -7.65 2.66 -8.07
C GLY A 149 -6.15 2.90 -8.09
N LEU A 150 -5.42 2.19 -8.95
CA LEU A 150 -4.05 2.56 -9.33
C LEU A 150 -4.05 3.90 -10.07
N LEU A 151 -4.99 4.10 -10.99
CA LEU A 151 -5.16 5.34 -11.75
C LEU A 151 -6.65 5.69 -11.91
N PRO A 152 -7.04 6.96 -11.77
CA PRO A 152 -8.35 7.42 -12.23
C PRO A 152 -8.53 7.18 -13.75
N PRO A 153 -9.78 7.00 -14.22
CA PRO A 153 -10.04 6.75 -15.65
C PRO A 153 -9.63 7.95 -16.53
N GLU A 154 -9.79 9.17 -16.03
CA GLU A 154 -9.40 10.41 -16.71
C GLU A 154 -7.89 10.47 -16.91
N ASP A 155 -7.11 10.30 -15.84
CA ASP A 155 -5.65 10.27 -15.89
C ASP A 155 -5.13 9.16 -16.83
N LEU A 156 -5.70 7.95 -16.74
CA LEU A 156 -5.28 6.84 -17.59
C LEU A 156 -5.56 7.12 -19.07
N ILE A 157 -6.78 7.56 -19.40
CA ILE A 157 -7.17 7.82 -20.78
C ILE A 157 -6.38 9.00 -21.36
N GLU A 158 -6.18 10.07 -20.58
CA GLU A 158 -5.38 11.22 -20.98
C GLU A 158 -3.91 10.84 -21.24
N GLU A 159 -3.32 10.00 -20.39
CA GLU A 159 -1.93 9.58 -20.56
C GLU A 159 -1.74 8.69 -21.79
N VAL A 160 -2.69 7.77 -22.05
CA VAL A 160 -2.71 6.97 -23.30
C VAL A 160 -2.80 7.88 -24.52
N ILE A 161 -3.75 8.82 -24.52
CA ILE A 161 -3.95 9.78 -25.61
C ILE A 161 -2.68 10.61 -25.83
N THR A 162 -2.10 11.12 -24.76
CA THR A 162 -0.94 11.99 -24.80
C THR A 162 0.26 11.26 -25.38
N ASN A 163 0.47 10.01 -24.96
CA ASN A 163 1.55 9.18 -25.47
C ASN A 163 1.33 8.84 -26.97
N VAL A 164 0.13 8.37 -27.32
CA VAL A 164 -0.25 8.06 -28.71
C VAL A 164 -0.15 9.29 -29.62
N ALA A 165 -0.56 10.47 -29.15
CA ALA A 165 -0.46 11.70 -29.93
C ALA A 165 1.00 12.14 -30.17
N ARG A 166 1.91 11.83 -29.25
CA ARG A 166 3.35 12.17 -29.38
C ARG A 166 4.12 11.18 -30.23
N HIS A 167 3.86 9.88 -30.05
CA HIS A 167 4.69 8.81 -30.60
C HIS A 167 4.00 8.01 -31.72
N GLY A 168 2.71 8.26 -31.96
CA GLY A 168 1.87 7.46 -32.84
C GLY A 168 1.39 6.16 -32.19
N GLY A 169 0.65 5.36 -32.96
CA GLY A 169 0.04 4.12 -32.48
C GLY A 169 -1.38 4.31 -31.95
N VAL A 170 -1.87 3.30 -31.20
CA VAL A 170 -3.21 3.34 -30.58
C VAL A 170 -3.27 2.60 -29.24
N HIS A 171 -2.18 1.96 -28.82
CA HIS A 171 -2.07 1.18 -27.59
C HIS A 171 -0.73 1.48 -26.94
N VAL A 172 -0.73 1.63 -25.63
CA VAL A 172 0.47 1.78 -24.81
C VAL A 172 0.32 0.80 -23.65
N PRO A 173 1.29 -0.09 -23.38
CA PRO A 173 1.21 -0.98 -22.23
C PRO A 173 1.08 -0.20 -20.90
N LEU A 174 0.29 -0.73 -19.95
CA LEU A 174 0.12 -0.10 -18.64
C LEU A 174 1.46 0.19 -17.95
N THR A 175 2.39 -0.77 -18.02
CA THR A 175 3.73 -0.62 -17.42
C THR A 175 4.47 0.59 -17.98
N ASP A 176 4.40 0.80 -19.30
CA ASP A 176 5.04 1.93 -19.93
C ASP A 176 4.35 3.24 -19.50
N LEU A 177 3.02 3.24 -19.39
CA LEU A 177 2.24 4.41 -18.96
C LEU A 177 2.63 4.90 -17.55
N VAL A 178 2.74 3.99 -16.59
CA VAL A 178 3.00 4.36 -15.19
C VAL A 178 4.48 4.63 -14.89
N LEU A 179 5.40 4.16 -15.75
CA LEU A 179 6.85 4.35 -15.59
C LEU A 179 7.45 5.43 -16.52
N GLN A 180 6.62 6.18 -17.26
CA GLN A 180 7.12 7.18 -18.22
C GLN A 180 8.04 8.22 -17.56
N ARG A 181 7.70 8.66 -16.34
CA ARG A 181 8.53 9.58 -15.57
C ARG A 181 9.46 8.78 -14.66
N ARG A 182 10.63 8.42 -15.20
CA ARG A 182 11.69 7.89 -14.36
C ARG A 182 12.25 9.03 -13.48
N PRO A 183 12.22 8.91 -12.15
CA PRO A 183 12.92 9.83 -11.28
C PRO A 183 14.42 9.79 -11.60
N GLY A 184 15.14 10.83 -11.17
CA GLY A 184 16.61 10.81 -11.19
C GLY A 184 17.16 9.63 -10.38
N PRO A 185 18.48 9.38 -10.40
CA PRO A 185 19.06 8.35 -9.55
C PRO A 185 18.66 8.57 -8.08
N PRO A 186 18.36 7.51 -7.32
CA PRO A 186 17.98 7.67 -5.93
C PRO A 186 19.18 8.21 -5.14
N PRO A 187 18.95 9.05 -4.13
CA PRO A 187 20.02 9.55 -3.28
C PRO A 187 20.70 8.39 -2.54
N ALA A 188 22.00 8.54 -2.28
CA ALA A 188 22.79 7.50 -1.61
C ALA A 188 22.66 7.58 -0.09
N PHE A 189 23.01 6.48 0.57
CA PHE A 189 23.42 6.50 1.97
C PHE A 189 24.94 6.53 2.06
N THR A 190 25.45 7.15 3.11
CA THR A 190 26.84 7.05 3.53
C THR A 190 26.94 6.21 4.79
N ILE A 191 28.07 5.55 4.97
CA ILE A 191 28.37 4.87 6.23
C ILE A 191 28.79 5.96 7.23
N PRO A 192 28.22 5.99 8.46
CA PRO A 192 28.57 6.98 9.47
C PRO A 192 30.09 7.00 9.70
N PRO A 193 30.75 8.16 9.56
CA PRO A 193 32.20 8.25 9.71
C PRO A 193 32.67 8.36 11.16
N ASP A 194 31.79 8.67 12.12
CA ASP A 194 32.17 9.06 13.49
C ASP A 194 31.15 8.64 14.57
N GLU A 195 31.62 8.45 15.81
CA GLU A 195 30.87 8.09 17.01
C GLU A 195 29.93 9.20 17.50
N THR A 196 30.12 10.45 17.05
CA THR A 196 29.31 11.60 17.48
C THR A 196 27.81 11.47 17.14
N VAL A 197 27.46 10.91 15.97
CA VAL A 197 26.05 10.64 15.61
C VAL A 197 25.48 9.55 16.52
N GLN A 198 26.29 8.56 16.87
CA GLN A 198 25.91 7.45 17.71
C GLN A 198 25.57 7.90 19.14
N ASP A 199 26.38 8.79 19.71
CA ASP A 199 26.19 9.31 21.08
C ASP A 199 24.94 10.19 21.22
N GLN A 200 24.59 10.94 20.18
CA GLN A 200 23.41 11.81 20.20
C GLN A 200 22.12 11.02 19.99
N LEU A 201 22.19 9.88 19.28
CA LEU A 201 21.04 9.10 18.87
C LEU A 201 20.37 8.37 20.03
N ILE A 202 21.12 7.90 21.02
CA ILE A 202 20.61 7.00 22.05
C ILE A 202 20.46 7.74 23.38
N ARG A 203 19.23 7.81 23.90
CA ARG A 203 18.95 8.41 25.21
C ARG A 203 18.91 7.35 26.31
N GLU A 204 18.23 6.24 26.06
CA GLU A 204 18.09 5.12 27.00
C GLU A 204 18.02 3.80 26.24
N MET A 205 18.57 2.74 26.82
CA MET A 205 18.53 1.37 26.29
C MET A 205 18.24 0.37 27.40
N ALA A 206 17.42 -0.63 27.10
CA ALA A 206 17.24 -1.77 27.98
C ALA A 206 18.52 -2.62 28.09
N GLY A 207 18.71 -3.26 29.24
CA GLY A 207 19.85 -4.14 29.45
C GLY A 207 19.88 -5.29 28.44
N GLY A 208 21.02 -5.48 27.78
CA GLY A 208 21.20 -6.52 26.75
C GLY A 208 20.80 -6.09 25.33
N VAL A 209 20.19 -4.92 25.16
CA VAL A 209 19.85 -4.35 23.84
C VAL A 209 20.92 -3.33 23.44
N SER A 210 21.34 -3.34 22.18
CA SER A 210 22.20 -2.31 21.61
C SER A 210 21.55 -1.71 20.37
N ALA A 211 21.84 -0.44 20.09
CA ALA A 211 21.44 0.23 18.85
C ALA A 211 22.68 0.88 18.24
N ARG A 212 22.80 0.85 16.91
CA ARG A 212 23.93 1.46 16.20
C ARG A 212 23.49 2.08 14.88
N ALA A 213 23.83 3.33 14.63
CA ALA A 213 23.71 3.94 13.32
C ALA A 213 24.60 3.19 12.32
N ILE A 214 24.03 2.76 11.19
CA ILE A 214 24.78 2.02 10.16
C ILE A 214 24.81 2.72 8.81
N LEU A 215 23.84 3.60 8.53
CA LEU A 215 23.74 4.37 7.30
C LEU A 215 23.11 5.73 7.60
N ILE A 216 23.60 6.80 6.95
CA ILE A 216 23.03 8.16 6.99
C ILE A 216 22.75 8.61 5.55
N GLY A 217 21.54 9.10 5.30
CA GLY A 217 21.12 9.56 3.98
C GLY A 217 21.87 10.82 3.58
N GLY A 218 22.33 10.88 2.33
CA GLY A 218 22.82 12.11 1.73
C GLY A 218 21.71 13.14 1.49
N PRO A 219 22.02 14.32 0.94
CA PRO A 219 20.98 15.28 0.55
C PRO A 219 20.09 14.73 -0.58
N GLY A 220 18.84 15.18 -0.63
CA GLY A 220 17.92 14.90 -1.74
C GLY A 220 16.99 13.71 -1.53
N TRP A 221 16.96 13.10 -0.34
CA TRP A 221 15.98 12.06 -0.01
C TRP A 221 14.55 12.62 -0.06
N PRO A 222 13.63 11.98 -0.82
CA PRO A 222 12.20 12.19 -0.61
C PRO A 222 11.81 11.66 0.78
N GLU A 223 10.65 12.10 1.29
CA GLU A 223 10.12 11.62 2.58
C GLU A 223 10.02 10.09 2.56
N PRO A 224 10.76 9.37 3.43
CA PRO A 224 10.62 7.93 3.51
C PRO A 224 9.26 7.57 4.10
N GLU A 225 8.69 6.45 3.69
CA GLU A 225 7.38 6.00 4.18
C GLU A 225 7.45 4.69 4.95
N ALA A 226 8.35 3.78 4.56
CA ALA A 226 8.51 2.49 5.19
C ALA A 226 9.88 1.88 4.93
N LEU A 227 10.17 0.80 5.64
CA LEU A 227 11.37 -0.01 5.51
C LEU A 227 10.99 -1.48 5.47
N SER A 228 11.55 -2.24 4.54
CA SER A 228 11.61 -3.69 4.58
C SER A 228 13.02 -4.21 4.26
N ILE A 229 13.23 -5.51 4.41
CA ILE A 229 14.49 -6.18 4.11
C ILE A 229 14.28 -7.16 2.97
N HIS A 230 15.18 -7.14 2.00
CA HIS A 230 15.20 -8.11 0.92
C HIS A 230 15.57 -9.50 1.47
N PRO A 231 15.07 -10.61 0.88
CA PRO A 231 15.38 -11.96 1.33
C PRO A 231 16.88 -12.32 1.38
N ASP A 232 17.74 -11.60 0.64
CA ASP A 232 19.20 -11.75 0.71
C ASP A 232 19.84 -11.22 2.01
N ARG A 233 19.08 -10.49 2.84
CA ARG A 233 19.51 -9.87 4.10
C ARG A 233 20.68 -8.88 3.98
N HIS A 234 21.00 -8.44 2.77
CA HIS A 234 22.06 -7.49 2.47
C HIS A 234 21.51 -6.21 1.82
N THR A 235 20.27 -6.26 1.36
CA THR A 235 19.56 -5.12 0.79
C THR A 235 18.37 -4.73 1.66
N LEU A 236 18.28 -3.44 1.99
CA LEU A 236 17.07 -2.82 2.53
C LEU A 236 16.24 -2.24 1.39
N LEU A 237 14.92 -2.28 1.54
CA LEU A 237 13.99 -1.63 0.63
C LEU A 237 13.36 -0.45 1.37
N VAL A 238 13.59 0.75 0.86
CA VAL A 238 13.02 1.99 1.38
C VAL A 238 11.91 2.43 0.45
N THR A 239 10.68 2.47 0.96
CA THR A 239 9.54 3.00 0.22
C THR A 239 9.52 4.52 0.34
N THR A 240 9.36 5.22 -0.78
CA THR A 240 9.24 6.67 -0.87
C THR A 240 8.07 7.03 -1.79
N GLY A 241 7.65 8.30 -1.81
CA GLY A 241 6.60 8.76 -2.72
C GLY A 241 6.94 8.61 -4.22
N ASP A 242 8.22 8.43 -4.57
CA ASP A 242 8.70 8.27 -5.95
C ASP A 242 8.92 6.80 -6.34
N GLY A 243 8.85 5.87 -5.39
CA GLY A 243 9.04 4.45 -5.62
C GLY A 243 9.77 3.72 -4.51
N ILE A 244 10.43 2.61 -4.87
CA ILE A 244 11.14 1.74 -3.94
C ILE A 244 12.63 1.76 -4.25
N VAL A 245 13.41 2.15 -3.25
CA VAL A 245 14.87 2.22 -3.32
C VAL A 245 15.46 0.98 -2.66
N ALA A 246 16.25 0.22 -3.41
CA ALA A 246 17.13 -0.80 -2.86
C ALA A 246 18.41 -0.15 -2.35
N VAL A 247 18.77 -0.47 -1.10
CA VAL A 247 19.95 0.07 -0.41
C VAL A 247 20.85 -1.10 -0.01
N ASP A 248 22.09 -1.12 -0.50
CA ASP A 248 23.12 -2.04 -0.02
C ASP A 248 23.55 -1.62 1.39
N ILE A 249 23.35 -2.51 2.37
CA ILE A 249 23.62 -2.22 3.78
C ILE A 249 25.11 -1.99 4.04
N ARG A 250 25.99 -2.65 3.28
CA ARG A 250 27.44 -2.62 3.48
C ARG A 250 28.08 -1.39 2.87
N HIS A 251 27.58 -0.95 1.72
CA HIS A 251 28.19 0.12 0.93
C HIS A 251 27.40 1.43 0.96
N GLY A 252 26.13 1.41 1.37
CA GLY A 252 25.22 2.56 1.29
C GLY A 252 24.80 2.93 -0.12
N THR A 253 25.20 2.16 -1.14
CA THR A 253 24.82 2.38 -2.53
C THR A 253 23.34 2.12 -2.73
N THR A 254 22.72 2.90 -3.62
CA THR A 254 21.28 2.85 -3.85
C THR A 254 20.95 2.69 -5.33
N GLN A 255 19.85 2.00 -5.59
CA GLN A 255 19.26 1.86 -6.93
C GLN A 255 17.74 1.75 -6.83
N TRP A 256 17.02 2.13 -7.90
CA TRP A 256 15.58 1.92 -7.95
C TRP A 256 15.29 0.43 -8.08
N ALA A 257 14.62 -0.15 -7.09
CA ALA A 257 14.00 -1.46 -7.22
C ALA A 257 12.71 -1.36 -8.06
N LEU A 258 11.96 -0.26 -7.86
CA LEU A 258 10.77 0.08 -8.63
C LEU A 258 10.57 1.61 -8.64
N PRO A 259 10.81 2.30 -9.77
CA PRO A 259 10.62 3.75 -9.88
C PRO A 259 9.15 4.09 -10.18
N LEU A 260 8.23 3.69 -9.30
CA LEU A 260 6.79 3.90 -9.45
C LEU A 260 6.28 4.92 -8.43
N PRO A 261 5.92 6.14 -8.85
CA PRO A 261 5.36 7.14 -7.95
C PRO A 261 4.03 6.68 -7.33
N GLY A 262 3.78 7.12 -6.08
CA GLY A 262 2.58 6.76 -5.32
C GLY A 262 2.69 5.46 -4.52
N CYS A 263 3.88 4.86 -4.48
CA CYS A 263 4.17 3.74 -3.58
C CYS A 263 4.11 4.17 -2.11
N ARG A 264 3.58 3.30 -1.26
CA ARG A 264 3.43 3.55 0.19
C ARG A 264 3.48 2.27 1.01
N GLY A 265 3.81 2.44 2.29
CA GLY A 265 3.89 1.33 3.24
C GLY A 265 4.99 0.33 2.89
N THR A 266 5.00 -0.79 3.62
CA THR A 266 6.03 -1.83 3.50
C THR A 266 5.95 -2.53 2.16
N ALA A 267 7.10 -2.77 1.54
CA ALA A 267 7.23 -3.57 0.32
C ALA A 267 7.61 -5.01 0.65
N ILE A 268 7.12 -5.97 -0.13
CA ILE A 268 7.37 -7.40 0.08
C ILE A 268 8.03 -7.97 -1.17
N VAL A 269 9.06 -8.78 -0.97
CA VAL A 269 9.64 -9.58 -2.05
C VAL A 269 9.10 -10.99 -1.93
N GLU A 270 8.42 -11.45 -2.96
CA GLU A 270 7.90 -12.81 -3.04
C GLU A 270 9.02 -13.84 -3.27
N PRO A 271 8.76 -15.14 -2.98
CA PRO A 271 9.75 -16.20 -3.18
C PRO A 271 10.30 -16.32 -4.61
N ASP A 272 9.54 -15.87 -5.61
CA ASP A 272 9.96 -15.86 -7.02
C ASP A 272 10.66 -14.57 -7.45
N GLY A 273 10.98 -13.70 -6.50
CA GLY A 273 11.69 -12.43 -6.70
C GLY A 273 10.82 -11.27 -7.14
N ALA A 274 9.49 -11.43 -7.26
CA ALA A 274 8.61 -10.31 -7.55
C ALA A 274 8.50 -9.35 -6.36
N LEU A 275 8.41 -8.05 -6.65
CA LEU A 275 8.23 -7.01 -5.65
C LEU A 275 6.75 -6.60 -5.58
N LEU A 276 6.16 -6.71 -4.40
CA LEU A 276 4.81 -6.27 -4.08
C LEU A 276 4.87 -4.95 -3.30
N THR A 277 4.00 -4.02 -3.67
CA THR A 277 3.83 -2.76 -2.97
C THR A 277 2.41 -2.22 -3.10
N VAL A 278 1.96 -1.44 -2.12
CA VAL A 278 0.77 -0.61 -2.29
C VAL A 278 1.18 0.61 -3.12
N CYS A 279 0.47 0.87 -4.22
CA CYS A 279 0.64 2.05 -5.05
C CYS A 279 -0.71 2.71 -5.30
N ASN A 280 -0.87 3.96 -4.86
CA ASN A 280 -2.18 4.60 -4.74
C ASN A 280 -3.14 3.65 -4.00
N ASN A 281 -4.30 3.32 -4.58
CA ASN A 281 -5.29 2.46 -3.94
C ASN A 281 -5.15 0.97 -4.31
N ALA A 282 -4.10 0.61 -5.04
CA ALA A 282 -3.87 -0.74 -5.56
C ALA A 282 -2.71 -1.43 -4.85
N VAL A 283 -2.72 -2.76 -4.88
CA VAL A 283 -1.48 -3.54 -4.70
C VAL A 283 -0.99 -3.94 -6.08
N VAL A 284 0.25 -3.59 -6.36
CA VAL A 284 0.93 -3.94 -7.61
C VAL A 284 2.04 -4.94 -7.34
N ARG A 285 2.22 -5.82 -8.32
CA ARG A 285 3.27 -6.82 -8.39
C ARG A 285 4.19 -6.48 -9.56
N TRP A 286 5.47 -6.36 -9.26
CA TRP A 286 6.51 -6.00 -10.22
C TRP A 286 7.48 -7.17 -10.40
N GLN A 287 7.58 -7.68 -11.61
CA GLN A 287 8.50 -8.77 -11.95
C GLN A 287 8.92 -8.65 -13.41
N ALA A 288 10.22 -8.82 -13.68
CA ALA A 288 10.77 -8.86 -15.04
C ALA A 288 10.27 -7.71 -15.95
N GLU A 289 10.34 -6.48 -15.42
CA GLU A 289 9.89 -5.25 -16.10
C GLU A 289 8.39 -5.21 -16.44
N LYS A 290 7.57 -6.01 -15.77
CA LYS A 290 6.12 -6.03 -15.94
C LYS A 290 5.42 -5.69 -14.63
N LEU A 291 4.47 -4.78 -14.72
CA LEU A 291 3.59 -4.41 -13.62
C LEU A 291 2.23 -5.10 -13.79
N GLU A 292 1.78 -5.76 -12.72
CA GLU A 292 0.47 -6.40 -12.63
C GLU A 292 -0.28 -5.90 -11.39
N VAL A 293 -1.59 -5.71 -11.52
CA VAL A 293 -2.45 -5.34 -10.39
C VAL A 293 -2.98 -6.63 -9.75
N ILE A 294 -2.72 -6.80 -8.45
CA ILE A 294 -3.13 -8.02 -7.72
C ILE A 294 -4.20 -7.78 -6.66
N GLY A 295 -4.48 -6.51 -6.33
CA GLY A 295 -5.57 -6.13 -5.43
C GLY A 295 -5.88 -4.64 -5.52
N GLY A 296 -7.04 -4.22 -5.02
CA GLY A 296 -7.50 -2.82 -5.16
C GLY A 296 -8.32 -2.26 -4.02
N GLY A 297 -8.75 -1.00 -4.15
CA GLY A 297 -9.69 -0.37 -3.22
C GLY A 297 -9.14 -0.17 -1.80
N PHE A 298 -7.83 -0.09 -1.64
CA PHE A 298 -7.19 0.25 -0.37
C PHE A 298 -7.05 1.76 -0.29
N THR A 299 -8.04 2.48 0.21
CA THR A 299 -8.10 3.95 0.03
C THR A 299 -7.58 4.71 1.25
N GLY A 300 -7.18 4.00 2.30
CA GLY A 300 -6.86 4.52 3.61
C GLY A 300 -5.37 4.55 3.89
N ASN A 301 -5.00 4.42 5.17
CA ASN A 301 -3.63 4.12 5.54
C ASN A 301 -3.40 2.61 5.37
N SER A 302 -2.81 2.22 4.24
CA SER A 302 -2.66 0.82 3.87
C SER A 302 -1.21 0.35 3.94
N SER A 303 -1.01 -0.89 4.38
CA SER A 303 0.31 -1.51 4.49
C SER A 303 0.23 -2.99 4.11
N LEU A 304 1.28 -3.50 3.47
CA LEU A 304 1.43 -4.93 3.26
C LEU A 304 1.92 -5.61 4.54
N LEU A 305 1.33 -6.75 4.84
CA LEU A 305 1.67 -7.59 5.96
C LEU A 305 2.31 -8.88 5.43
N SER A 306 3.62 -9.00 5.62
CA SER A 306 4.32 -10.27 5.46
C SER A 306 4.03 -11.14 6.68
N GLY A 307 3.76 -12.42 6.47
CA GLY A 307 3.66 -13.38 7.57
C GLY A 307 4.25 -14.73 7.20
N PRO A 308 4.23 -15.67 8.16
CA PRO A 308 4.94 -16.94 8.03
C PRO A 308 4.33 -17.86 6.97
N ASP A 309 3.04 -17.70 6.64
CA ASP A 309 2.25 -18.71 5.95
C ASP A 309 1.43 -18.14 4.77
N GLY A 310 1.96 -18.10 3.55
CA GLY A 310 1.16 -17.87 2.34
C GLY A 310 1.21 -16.43 1.78
N PRO A 311 0.21 -16.03 0.95
CA PRO A 311 0.24 -14.75 0.25
C PRO A 311 0.10 -13.58 1.22
N ALA A 312 0.66 -12.44 0.85
CA ALA A 312 0.63 -11.23 1.67
C ALA A 312 -0.81 -10.79 1.98
N TRP A 313 -0.98 -10.19 3.15
CA TRP A 313 -2.21 -9.51 3.53
C TRP A 313 -2.05 -8.00 3.38
N VAL A 314 -3.17 -7.30 3.28
CA VAL A 314 -3.22 -5.83 3.31
C VAL A 314 -4.01 -5.42 4.54
N PHE A 315 -3.37 -4.63 5.39
CA PHE A 315 -4.09 -3.80 6.35
C PHE A 315 -4.51 -2.52 5.63
N ASP A 316 -5.75 -2.09 5.83
CA ASP A 316 -6.24 -0.80 5.35
C ASP A 316 -7.13 -0.16 6.41
N ASN A 317 -6.86 1.10 6.76
CA ASN A 317 -7.71 1.89 7.63
C ASN A 317 -8.15 3.17 6.93
N THR A 318 -9.44 3.20 6.58
CA THR A 318 -10.09 4.32 5.89
C THR A 318 -10.92 5.11 6.88
N GLY A 319 -10.46 6.31 7.25
CA GLY A 319 -11.31 7.20 8.05
C GLY A 319 -10.58 8.24 8.88
N THR A 320 -11.41 9.00 9.58
CA THR A 320 -11.05 9.84 10.72
C THR A 320 -11.51 9.13 11.99
N MET A 321 -10.97 9.50 13.16
CA MET A 321 -11.17 8.82 14.46
C MET A 321 -12.61 8.31 14.79
N TYR A 322 -13.67 8.85 14.17
CA TYR A 322 -15.08 8.53 14.42
C TYR A 322 -15.82 7.76 13.31
N ASP A 323 -15.22 7.57 12.12
CA ASP A 323 -15.81 6.77 11.02
C ASP A 323 -14.71 5.96 10.30
N ASN A 324 -13.95 5.21 11.08
CA ASN A 324 -12.89 4.34 10.57
C ASN A 324 -13.49 3.02 10.07
N LEU A 325 -13.17 2.67 8.83
CA LEU A 325 -13.29 1.33 8.28
C LEU A 325 -11.90 0.70 8.29
N VAL A 326 -11.66 -0.14 9.29
CA VAL A 326 -10.46 -0.98 9.41
C VAL A 326 -10.74 -2.31 8.72
N SER A 327 -9.81 -2.76 7.88
CA SER A 327 -9.92 -4.04 7.21
C SER A 327 -8.59 -4.77 7.13
N LEU A 328 -8.69 -6.11 7.14
CA LEU A 328 -7.62 -7.03 6.82
C LEU A 328 -8.04 -7.81 5.56
N THR A 329 -7.23 -7.72 4.52
CA THR A 329 -7.55 -8.31 3.21
C THR A 329 -6.49 -9.31 2.79
N GLY A 330 -6.87 -10.58 2.63
CA GLY A 330 -5.99 -11.59 2.05
C GLY A 330 -5.92 -11.39 0.55
N LEU A 331 -4.70 -11.26 0.00
CA LEU A 331 -4.52 -11.17 -1.45
C LEU A 331 -4.71 -12.54 -2.09
N GLY A 332 -5.52 -12.59 -3.14
CA GLY A 332 -5.75 -13.78 -3.96
C GLY A 332 -4.80 -13.86 -5.15
N ALA A 333 -5.14 -14.68 -6.14
CA ALA A 333 -4.36 -14.83 -7.38
C ALA A 333 -4.38 -13.59 -8.30
N GLY A 334 -5.20 -12.59 -8.01
CA GLY A 334 -5.32 -11.35 -8.77
C GLY A 334 -6.52 -10.52 -8.31
N LEU A 335 -6.73 -9.37 -8.95
CA LEU A 335 -7.84 -8.47 -8.64
C LEU A 335 -9.21 -9.20 -8.74
N GLY A 336 -10.07 -9.01 -7.75
CA GLY A 336 -11.36 -9.68 -7.61
C GLY A 336 -11.31 -11.01 -6.85
N ALA A 337 -10.13 -11.48 -6.45
CA ALA A 337 -9.94 -12.69 -5.64
C ALA A 337 -9.62 -12.37 -4.16
N GLU A 338 -9.76 -11.12 -3.74
CA GLU A 338 -9.46 -10.69 -2.37
C GLU A 338 -10.43 -11.27 -1.34
N ASP A 339 -9.89 -11.73 -0.20
CA ASP A 339 -10.65 -12.15 0.98
C ASP A 339 -10.67 -11.02 2.01
N ARG A 340 -11.72 -10.19 1.99
CA ARG A 340 -11.81 -8.94 2.78
C ARG A 340 -12.54 -9.15 4.10
N HIS A 341 -11.90 -8.73 5.21
CA HIS A 341 -12.44 -8.78 6.56
C HIS A 341 -12.50 -7.38 7.15
N GLN A 342 -13.71 -6.83 7.29
CA GLN A 342 -13.92 -5.62 8.08
C GLN A 342 -13.77 -5.96 9.56
N ILE A 343 -12.95 -5.18 10.26
CA ILE A 343 -12.68 -5.36 11.68
C ILE A 343 -13.52 -4.38 12.48
N ASP A 344 -14.29 -4.91 13.43
CA ASP A 344 -15.00 -4.12 14.42
C ASP A 344 -14.11 -3.94 15.65
N PHE A 345 -13.37 -2.83 15.66
CA PHE A 345 -12.51 -2.44 16.77
C PHE A 345 -12.64 -0.94 17.02
N SER A 346 -13.24 -0.60 18.17
CA SER A 346 -13.46 0.79 18.59
C SER A 346 -12.17 1.45 19.12
N ALA A 347 -11.11 1.46 18.32
CA ALA A 347 -9.84 2.12 18.61
C ALA A 347 -9.28 2.80 17.36
N ASN A 348 -8.39 3.78 17.55
CA ASN A 348 -7.70 4.43 16.46
C ASN A 348 -6.52 3.56 16.00
N VAL A 349 -6.79 2.61 15.08
CA VAL A 349 -5.79 1.65 14.60
C VAL A 349 -4.85 2.30 13.59
N TRP A 350 -3.56 2.30 13.90
CA TRP A 350 -2.54 2.91 13.05
C TRP A 350 -1.96 1.94 12.04
N ASN A 351 -1.78 0.68 12.43
CA ASN A 351 -1.19 -0.35 11.58
C ASN A 351 -1.49 -1.75 12.13
N ALA A 352 -1.12 -2.79 11.39
CA ALA A 352 -1.21 -4.17 11.84
C ALA A 352 0.03 -4.99 11.48
N THR A 353 0.16 -6.17 12.09
CA THR A 353 1.15 -7.17 11.69
C THR A 353 0.57 -8.58 11.81
N TRP A 354 1.07 -9.49 10.97
CA TRP A 354 0.61 -10.86 10.91
C TRP A 354 1.42 -11.74 11.88
N LEU A 355 0.73 -12.39 12.82
CA LEU A 355 1.35 -13.24 13.82
C LEU A 355 1.54 -14.68 13.31
N GLU A 356 0.43 -15.34 12.98
CA GLU A 356 0.36 -16.73 12.52
C GLU A 356 -1.04 -16.99 11.95
N ARG A 357 -1.21 -17.97 11.05
CA ARG A 357 -2.53 -18.37 10.53
C ARG A 357 -3.38 -17.16 10.09
N ARG A 358 -4.54 -16.91 10.72
CA ARG A 358 -5.37 -15.71 10.49
C ARG A 358 -5.46 -14.82 11.74
N ARG A 359 -4.37 -14.80 12.53
CA ARG A 359 -4.20 -13.97 13.72
C ARG A 359 -3.32 -12.77 13.43
N PHE A 360 -3.82 -11.59 13.79
CA PHE A 360 -3.16 -10.31 13.51
C PHE A 360 -3.11 -9.47 14.79
N PHE A 361 -2.02 -8.74 14.97
CA PHE A 361 -1.92 -7.71 16.00
C PHE A 361 -2.26 -6.36 15.37
N LEU A 362 -3.21 -5.63 15.97
CA LEU A 362 -3.66 -4.30 15.58
C LEU A 362 -3.07 -3.29 16.55
N ALA A 363 -2.15 -2.45 16.07
CA ALA A 363 -1.54 -1.39 16.87
C ALA A 363 -2.39 -0.12 16.81
N ALA A 364 -2.82 0.37 17.97
CA ALA A 364 -3.78 1.46 18.06
C ALA A 364 -3.48 2.40 19.25
N ASP A 365 -4.08 3.59 19.27
CA ASP A 365 -3.95 4.51 20.41
C ASP A 365 -4.68 3.98 21.65
N GLY A 366 -4.01 4.08 22.79
CA GLY A 366 -4.52 3.67 24.10
C GLY A 366 -4.58 2.15 24.27
N HIS A 367 -5.26 1.44 23.37
CA HIS A 367 -5.40 -0.01 23.41
C HIS A 367 -5.23 -0.62 22.03
N SER A 368 -4.25 -1.51 21.92
CA SER A 368 -4.04 -2.44 20.81
C SER A 368 -4.80 -3.75 21.07
N ALA A 369 -4.83 -4.66 20.09
CA ALA A 369 -5.45 -5.97 20.29
C ALA A 369 -4.91 -7.03 19.33
N VAL A 370 -5.11 -8.30 19.69
CA VAL A 370 -4.98 -9.42 18.75
C VAL A 370 -6.37 -9.79 18.24
N VAL A 371 -6.54 -9.87 16.93
CA VAL A 371 -7.75 -10.38 16.27
C VAL A 371 -7.46 -11.73 15.64
N ASP A 372 -8.39 -12.67 15.76
CA ASP A 372 -8.33 -13.99 15.12
C ASP A 372 -9.53 -14.14 14.18
N LEU A 373 -9.29 -14.04 12.87
CA LEU A 373 -10.34 -14.06 11.86
C LEU A 373 -10.97 -15.45 11.68
N ASP A 374 -10.37 -16.52 12.26
CA ASP A 374 -11.02 -17.83 12.34
C ASP A 374 -12.13 -17.85 13.41
N VAL A 375 -12.09 -16.91 14.37
CA VAL A 375 -13.02 -16.85 15.51
C VAL A 375 -14.02 -15.72 15.34
N SER A 376 -13.55 -14.48 15.12
CA SER A 376 -14.39 -13.30 14.98
C SER A 376 -13.61 -12.12 14.41
N ASN A 377 -14.31 -11.25 13.68
CA ASN A 377 -13.77 -9.97 13.23
C ASN A 377 -14.03 -8.83 14.25
N HIS A 378 -14.64 -9.13 15.39
CA HIS A 378 -14.92 -8.20 16.48
C HIS A 378 -13.87 -8.31 17.59
N VAL A 379 -13.38 -7.16 18.06
CA VAL A 379 -12.42 -7.07 19.17
C VAL A 379 -13.12 -6.64 20.45
N ASP A 380 -13.34 -7.59 21.35
CA ASP A 380 -13.91 -7.32 22.68
C ASP A 380 -12.93 -6.54 23.57
N ARG A 381 -13.46 -5.75 24.51
CA ARG A 381 -12.67 -5.02 25.51
C ARG A 381 -11.78 -5.94 26.36
N SER A 382 -12.17 -7.19 26.59
CA SER A 382 -11.34 -8.16 27.30
C SER A 382 -10.06 -8.55 26.56
N ALA A 383 -10.00 -8.31 25.24
CA ALA A 383 -8.84 -8.57 24.39
C ALA A 383 -7.90 -7.35 24.25
N TRP A 384 -8.23 -6.23 24.92
CA TRP A 384 -7.44 -5.01 24.82
C TRP A 384 -6.09 -5.14 25.52
N VAL A 385 -5.06 -4.67 24.83
CA VAL A 385 -3.68 -4.61 25.29
C VAL A 385 -3.30 -3.13 25.37
N GLU A 386 -2.92 -2.64 26.55
CA GLU A 386 -2.53 -1.25 26.72
C GLU A 386 -1.36 -0.90 25.79
N SER A 387 -1.53 0.14 24.98
CA SER A 387 -0.48 0.61 24.08
C SER A 387 0.53 1.46 24.86
N PRO A 388 1.82 1.09 24.89
CA PRO A 388 2.83 1.86 25.61
C PRO A 388 3.13 3.22 24.96
N GLN A 389 2.65 3.41 23.73
CA GLN A 389 2.95 4.54 22.86
C GLN A 389 1.64 5.10 22.27
N SER A 390 1.63 6.41 22.02
CA SER A 390 0.67 7.04 21.11
C SER A 390 1.19 6.92 19.67
N GLY A 391 0.32 6.67 18.70
CA GLY A 391 0.70 6.59 17.30
C GLY A 391 1.65 5.45 16.91
N PRO A 392 1.55 4.21 17.44
CA PRO A 392 2.46 3.11 17.08
C PRO A 392 2.27 2.73 15.60
N ARG A 393 3.16 3.22 14.74
CA ARG A 393 3.04 3.09 13.27
C ARG A 393 3.98 2.01 12.72
N PRO A 394 5.31 2.12 12.82
CA PRO A 394 6.16 0.99 12.51
C PRO A 394 5.94 -0.10 13.56
N LEU A 395 5.65 -1.31 13.10
CA LEU A 395 5.62 -2.49 13.94
C LEU A 395 6.12 -3.70 13.15
N ILE A 396 6.74 -4.66 13.86
CA ILE A 396 7.18 -5.93 13.31
C ILE A 396 6.79 -7.07 14.25
N THR A 397 6.49 -8.22 13.68
CA THR A 397 6.34 -9.46 14.43
C THR A 397 7.73 -10.07 14.63
N ARG A 398 8.12 -10.29 15.89
CA ARG A 398 9.34 -11.02 16.24
C ARG A 398 9.08 -12.52 16.23
N ASP A 399 8.00 -12.90 16.89
CA ASP A 399 7.45 -14.24 16.95
C ASP A 399 5.95 -14.14 17.27
N ALA A 400 5.21 -15.26 17.21
CA ALA A 400 3.76 -15.26 17.47
C ALA A 400 3.35 -14.70 18.85
N LYS A 401 4.29 -14.61 19.79
CA LYS A 401 4.07 -14.15 21.18
C LYS A 401 4.63 -12.75 21.45
N SER A 402 5.33 -12.15 20.49
CA SER A 402 6.08 -10.92 20.70
C SER A 402 6.07 -10.03 19.46
N ILE A 403 5.62 -8.80 19.65
CA ILE A 403 5.68 -7.73 18.64
C ILE A 403 6.59 -6.61 19.13
N ILE A 404 7.19 -5.88 18.18
CA ILE A 404 7.97 -4.67 18.47
C ILE A 404 7.24 -3.51 17.81
N THR A 405 6.96 -2.46 18.57
CA THR A 405 6.39 -1.21 18.06
C THR A 405 7.40 -0.09 18.21
N ALA A 406 7.40 0.81 17.24
CA ALA A 406 8.05 2.09 17.36
C ALA A 406 7.03 3.21 17.21
N ALA A 407 7.30 4.30 17.90
CA ALA A 407 6.54 5.53 17.79
C ALA A 407 7.49 6.72 17.90
N TYR A 408 6.98 7.88 17.56
CA TYR A 408 7.64 9.15 17.80
C TYR A 408 6.65 10.09 18.46
N ASP A 409 7.14 10.87 19.42
CA ASP A 409 6.36 11.90 20.08
C ASP A 409 6.56 13.26 19.40
N GLN A 410 5.88 14.29 19.90
CA GLN A 410 6.15 15.68 19.50
C GLN A 410 7.62 16.03 19.79
N GLY A 411 8.35 16.48 18.76
CA GLY A 411 9.75 16.89 18.84
C GLY A 411 10.74 15.81 18.37
N VAL A 412 11.89 15.72 19.03
CA VAL A 412 13.00 14.81 18.67
C VAL A 412 13.07 13.64 19.66
N ARG A 413 12.04 12.80 19.68
CA ARG A 413 11.92 11.64 20.57
C ARG A 413 11.26 10.46 19.84
N GLY A 414 12.02 9.38 19.68
CA GLY A 414 11.52 8.09 19.25
C GLY A 414 11.57 7.08 20.39
N SER A 415 10.67 6.11 20.38
CA SER A 415 10.65 5.04 21.38
C SER A 415 10.42 3.69 20.73
N LEU A 416 10.97 2.63 21.33
CA LEU A 416 10.77 1.25 20.90
C LEU A 416 10.31 0.42 22.10
N TYR A 417 9.26 -0.36 21.91
CA TYR A 417 8.71 -1.27 22.92
C TYR A 417 8.54 -2.67 22.35
N GLN A 418 8.76 -3.67 23.19
CA GLN A 418 8.38 -5.05 22.94
C GLN A 418 7.11 -5.34 23.72
N THR A 419 6.09 -5.88 23.05
CA THR A 419 4.80 -6.22 23.66
C THR A 419 4.55 -7.71 23.53
N SER A 420 4.20 -8.35 24.64
CA SER A 420 3.78 -9.74 24.67
C SER A 420 2.32 -9.85 24.24
N THR A 421 2.05 -10.59 23.16
CA THR A 421 0.68 -10.78 22.64
C THR A 421 -0.16 -11.72 23.52
N THR A 422 0.49 -12.46 24.43
CA THR A 422 -0.19 -13.38 25.37
C THR A 422 -0.50 -12.74 26.71
N SER A 423 0.40 -11.90 27.24
CA SER A 423 0.21 -11.26 28.55
C SER A 423 -0.30 -9.83 28.46
N GLY A 424 -0.25 -9.22 27.27
CA GLY A 424 -0.58 -7.81 27.06
C GLY A 424 0.41 -6.84 27.70
N ARG A 425 1.55 -7.31 28.22
CA ARG A 425 2.56 -6.46 28.87
C ARG A 425 3.57 -5.95 27.86
N SER A 426 3.99 -4.71 28.04
CA SER A 426 5.05 -4.08 27.25
C SER A 426 6.31 -3.82 28.08
N ALA A 427 7.45 -3.84 27.41
CA ALA A 427 8.75 -3.49 27.97
C ALA A 427 9.46 -2.53 27.00
N GLN A 428 10.01 -1.44 27.54
CA GLN A 428 10.78 -0.49 26.75
C GLN A 428 12.09 -1.15 26.30
N LEU A 429 12.43 -1.02 25.02
CA LEU A 429 13.70 -1.45 24.46
C LEU A 429 14.68 -0.28 24.33
N ALA A 430 14.20 0.87 23.85
CA ALA A 430 15.04 2.03 23.58
C ALA A 430 14.26 3.35 23.60
N HIS A 431 14.94 4.43 24.00
CA HIS A 431 14.58 5.81 23.69
C HIS A 431 15.65 6.44 22.80
N LEU A 432 15.22 7.03 21.70
CA LEU A 432 16.07 7.58 20.65
C LEU A 432 15.82 9.08 20.47
N THR A 433 16.86 9.81 20.07
CA THR A 433 16.79 11.22 19.66
C THR A 433 16.58 11.28 18.15
N VAL A 434 15.34 11.10 17.71
CA VAL A 434 14.93 11.14 16.28
C VAL A 434 13.66 11.97 16.10
N ASN A 435 13.54 12.66 14.98
CA ASN A 435 12.35 13.44 14.61
C ASN A 435 11.16 12.54 14.26
N ARG A 436 11.43 11.43 13.56
CA ARG A 436 10.40 10.52 13.06
C ARG A 436 10.97 9.11 12.95
N VAL A 437 10.08 8.13 13.11
CA VAL A 437 10.36 6.74 12.75
C VAL A 437 9.47 6.37 11.57
N HIS A 438 10.08 5.93 10.47
CA HIS A 438 9.39 5.63 9.21
C HIS A 438 9.08 4.16 9.05
N GLY A 439 9.98 3.26 9.46
CA GLY A 439 9.79 1.84 9.25
C GLY A 439 10.73 0.97 10.08
N MET A 440 10.36 -0.30 10.19
CA MET A 440 11.17 -1.33 10.84
C MET A 440 11.20 -2.59 9.99
N ALA A 441 12.34 -3.26 9.95
CA ALA A 441 12.51 -4.53 9.26
C ALA A 441 13.24 -5.51 10.17
N ILE A 442 12.67 -6.70 10.36
CA ILE A 442 13.30 -7.75 11.16
C ILE A 442 14.39 -8.45 10.34
N ARG A 443 15.62 -8.55 10.87
CA ARG A 443 16.70 -9.30 10.23
C ARG A 443 16.65 -10.76 10.62
N ASP A 444 16.45 -11.00 11.91
CA ASP A 444 16.39 -12.31 12.57
C ASP A 444 15.64 -12.19 13.90
N ASP A 445 15.61 -13.25 14.70
CA ASP A 445 14.84 -13.31 15.96
C ASP A 445 15.36 -12.36 17.06
N ARG A 446 16.51 -11.71 16.87
CA ARG A 446 17.17 -10.85 17.86
C ARG A 446 17.45 -9.45 17.36
N ASP A 447 17.52 -9.26 16.05
CA ASP A 447 18.03 -8.05 15.44
C ASP A 447 17.05 -7.47 14.40
N ALA A 448 16.94 -6.15 14.37
CA ALA A 448 16.11 -5.41 13.44
C ALA A 448 16.82 -4.16 12.94
N TYR A 449 16.33 -3.64 11.81
CA TYR A 449 16.68 -2.34 11.28
C TYR A 449 15.53 -1.37 11.52
N LEU A 450 15.88 -0.14 11.88
CA LEU A 450 14.97 0.97 12.07
C LEU A 450 15.35 2.07 11.10
N LEU A 451 14.40 2.53 10.30
CA LEU A 451 14.55 3.73 9.49
C LEU A 451 13.93 4.91 10.25
N ALA A 452 14.76 5.87 10.60
CA ALA A 452 14.37 7.07 11.32
C ALA A 452 14.85 8.33 10.59
N ASP A 453 14.54 9.49 11.14
CA ASP A 453 14.93 10.79 10.61
C ASP A 453 15.54 11.67 11.71
N ILE A 454 16.65 12.32 11.39
CA ILE A 454 17.41 13.21 12.29
C ILE A 454 17.52 14.65 11.76
N ARG A 455 16.57 15.09 10.92
CA ARG A 455 16.59 16.40 10.26
C ARG A 455 16.60 17.61 11.20
N GLY A 456 16.22 17.43 12.46
CA GLY A 456 16.06 18.55 13.40
C GLY A 456 14.98 19.51 12.88
N ASN A 457 15.41 20.71 12.48
CA ASN A 457 14.54 21.74 11.89
C ASN A 457 14.71 21.88 10.36
N ASP A 458 15.55 21.05 9.72
CA ASP A 458 15.69 21.07 8.27
C ASP A 458 14.36 20.66 7.62
N PRO A 459 13.87 21.37 6.59
CA PRO A 459 12.68 20.95 5.86
C PRO A 459 12.89 19.61 5.13
N SER A 460 14.13 19.27 4.79
CA SER A 460 14.49 18.08 4.02
C SER A 460 14.69 16.86 4.93
N PRO A 461 14.25 15.67 4.52
CA PRO A 461 14.53 14.43 5.26
C PRO A 461 16.01 14.11 5.37
N HIS A 462 16.47 13.78 6.58
CA HIS A 462 17.81 13.24 6.83
C HIS A 462 17.66 11.81 7.37
N PRO A 463 17.37 10.82 6.50
CA PRO A 463 17.09 9.47 6.94
C PRO A 463 18.33 8.83 7.56
N ILE A 464 18.14 8.04 8.60
CA ILE A 464 19.18 7.25 9.26
C ILE A 464 18.68 5.81 9.40
N VAL A 465 19.55 4.85 9.11
CA VAL A 465 19.28 3.44 9.39
C VAL A 465 20.03 3.05 10.65
N ILE A 466 19.31 2.46 11.59
CA ILE A 466 19.81 2.04 12.90
C ILE A 466 19.63 0.54 13.01
N SER A 467 20.72 -0.18 13.26
CA SER A 467 20.67 -1.59 13.65
C SER A 467 20.36 -1.68 15.13
N VAL A 468 19.29 -2.37 15.51
CA VAL A 468 18.94 -2.70 16.89
C VAL A 468 19.19 -4.18 17.09
N ALA A 469 19.98 -4.55 18.10
CA ALA A 469 20.40 -5.92 18.34
C ALA A 469 20.19 -6.35 19.79
N GLY A 470 20.13 -7.66 20.01
CA GLY A 470 19.98 -8.22 21.36
C GLY A 470 18.58 -8.12 21.94
N MET A 471 17.55 -8.01 21.08
CA MET A 471 16.15 -8.04 21.49
C MET A 471 15.77 -9.48 21.87
N GLY A 472 16.08 -9.85 23.12
CA GLY A 472 15.79 -11.17 23.68
C GLY A 472 14.29 -11.50 23.76
N PRO A 473 13.93 -12.74 24.17
CA PRO A 473 12.54 -13.08 24.43
C PRO A 473 11.96 -12.12 25.47
N PHE A 474 10.65 -11.84 25.38
CA PHE A 474 10.00 -10.94 26.30
C PHE A 474 10.21 -11.41 27.76
N VAL A 475 10.94 -10.63 28.54
CA VAL A 475 11.08 -10.81 29.97
C VAL A 475 10.21 -9.75 30.63
N SER A 476 9.17 -10.18 31.35
CA SER A 476 8.31 -9.26 32.09
C SER A 476 9.19 -8.39 33.00
N PRO A 477 8.97 -7.06 33.05
CA PRO A 477 9.66 -6.22 34.02
C PRO A 477 9.41 -6.81 35.40
N GLN A 478 10.47 -7.28 36.08
CA GLN A 478 10.35 -7.63 37.49
C GLN A 478 9.93 -6.35 38.20
N THR A 479 8.81 -6.41 38.91
CA THR A 479 8.35 -5.33 39.77
C THR A 479 9.52 -4.98 40.68
N ARG A 480 10.22 -3.87 40.43
CA ARG A 480 11.17 -3.33 41.41
C ARG A 480 10.33 -2.96 42.62
N ARG A 481 10.21 -3.88 43.57
CA ARG A 481 9.81 -3.53 44.93
C ARG A 481 10.89 -2.57 45.42
N SER A 482 10.52 -1.29 45.44
CA SER A 482 11.19 -0.27 46.22
C SER A 482 11.43 -0.84 47.62
N LEU A 483 12.68 -1.19 47.92
CA LEU A 483 13.17 -1.30 49.29
C LEU A 483 13.39 0.14 49.80
N ALA A 484 12.30 0.90 49.87
CA ALA A 484 12.26 2.05 50.78
C ALA A 484 12.04 1.47 52.17
N GLY A 485 13.14 1.30 52.92
CA GLY A 485 13.06 1.08 54.35
C GLY A 485 12.24 2.21 54.99
N PRO A 486 11.44 1.92 56.03
CA PRO A 486 10.62 2.95 56.66
C PRO A 486 11.51 4.05 57.23
N ALA A 487 11.14 5.30 56.96
CA ALA A 487 11.75 6.47 57.55
C ALA A 487 11.68 6.38 59.10
N PRO A 488 12.71 6.82 59.83
CA PRO A 488 12.68 6.82 61.29
C PRO A 488 11.61 7.79 61.77
N SER A 489 10.72 7.29 62.63
CA SER A 489 9.72 8.08 63.34
C SER A 489 10.42 9.00 64.34
N ASP A 490 10.35 10.29 64.08
CA ASP A 490 10.76 11.34 65.01
C ASP A 490 9.59 11.62 65.95
N ASP A 491 9.55 10.92 67.09
CA ASP A 491 8.63 11.24 68.18
C ASP A 491 9.23 10.79 69.52
N THR A 492 9.80 11.73 70.28
CA THR A 492 9.83 11.78 71.76
C THR A 492 10.74 12.90 72.27
N ARG A 493 10.20 14.12 72.29
CA ARG A 493 10.48 15.09 73.36
C ARG A 493 9.17 15.72 73.78
N ASP A 494 8.64 15.27 74.91
CA ASP A 494 8.25 16.15 76.02
C ASP A 494 7.45 15.36 77.07
N ARG A 495 8.01 15.33 78.30
CA ARG A 495 7.35 15.57 79.61
C ARG A 495 7.96 14.70 80.71
N GLN A 496 8.89 15.31 81.44
CA GLN A 496 9.00 15.13 82.89
C GLN A 496 8.36 16.35 83.55
N SER A 497 7.24 16.15 84.24
CA SER A 497 6.91 16.82 85.49
C SER A 497 5.69 16.17 86.14
N SER A 498 5.90 15.77 87.40
CA SER A 498 4.94 15.32 88.42
C SER A 498 4.51 13.85 88.40
#